data_AF-A0AAU9UU59-F1
#
_entry.id   AF-A0AAU9UU59-F1
#
_cell.length_a   1.000
_cell.length_b   1.000
_cell.length_c   1.000
_cell.angle_alpha   90.00
_cell.angle_beta   90.00
_cell.angle_gamma   90.00
#
_symmetry.space_group_name_H-M   'P 1'
#
loop_
_entity.id
_entity.type
_entity.pdbx_description
1 polymer ?
#
loop_
_entity_poly.entity_id
_entity_poly.type
_entity_poly.pdbx_seq_one_letter_code
_entity_poly.pdbx_strand_id
1 'polypeptide(L)'
;MVTCYQRHPFEIETEDKLTTINSKIFEIKKKIQLSEGQRKSHYEENEAEKKQNSDLIDTLKKEVRLRLVELAQAREAVSDEEVQVKKYLNDICPIGNKTADQLIHNLDLKVIEQRKMLDLLKYEKGSKKKKLRNLEKEYEKLLIESTKSDLVKSKITTRARKNVSHLENEIHKVLIQWTEAELVKKKYFSIRQALIEDSVKFESSLSRIEDLLKKQKEEIKKLEVVREEAAEMRIRATSATAAEAARAHDAEHARASERAFFAQRFEERRRELEKLEKRIFPPAARPVRQESARSTEGDAVTEDQSAVAQMEDIFQRLMKLTGVNEAEEVFDRFRAQRETLKRLNYLQQTTEEEKLQLEQTQATLMAELEGYKFASVKDKDEGQEEITELKSKIEQEEKNYNELQEKYDKLETFLLEIKRLLYDLCKLLDVIGEPAMPEWTAEARDITEILVVLTARYNTARNRCALLLQKRDQIIAVASNTTSGAPSVTGVSAKSPSTKESEKVLPTYKELVTREPIKAPPSDEEEDIPSRCYLKRQAQVIVDTKCRRKGYRTPYPRK
;
A
#
# COMPACT_ATOMS: atom_id res chain seq x y z
N MET A 1 -52.69 121.46 148.15
CA MET A 1 -54.06 121.99 148.37
C MET A 1 -54.98 121.23 147.43
N VAL A 2 -56.08 120.58 147.80
CA VAL A 2 -56.92 120.57 149.00
C VAL A 2 -57.67 119.23 149.00
N THR A 3 -57.82 118.72 150.22
CA THR A 3 -58.60 117.61 150.79
C THR A 3 -59.91 117.19 150.10
N CYS A 4 -60.27 115.91 150.25
CA CYS A 4 -61.57 115.57 150.86
C CYS A 4 -61.58 114.16 151.48
N TYR A 5 -61.82 114.14 152.79
CA TYR A 5 -62.16 112.98 153.63
C TYR A 5 -63.69 112.77 153.63
N GLN A 6 -64.10 111.61 154.19
CA GLN A 6 -65.45 111.16 154.64
C GLN A 6 -66.06 110.09 153.73
N ARG A 7 -66.70 109.01 154.21
CA ARG A 7 -67.03 108.48 155.54
C ARG A 7 -67.52 107.02 155.36
N HIS A 8 -67.32 106.18 156.37
CA HIS A 8 -67.97 104.87 156.63
C HIS A 8 -69.52 105.00 156.77
N PRO A 9 -70.37 103.93 156.66
CA PRO A 9 -70.37 102.78 157.59
C PRO A 9 -70.80 101.40 157.05
N PHE A 10 -70.62 100.39 157.89
CA PHE A 10 -70.98 98.98 157.76
C PHE A 10 -72.49 98.72 157.61
N GLU A 11 -72.87 97.69 156.84
CA GLU A 11 -73.97 96.76 157.16
C GLU A 11 -73.91 95.47 156.29
N ILE A 12 -73.67 94.34 156.97
CA ILE A 12 -74.24 92.98 156.83
C ILE A 12 -74.14 92.23 155.48
N GLU A 13 -73.23 91.24 155.48
CA GLU A 13 -73.27 89.85 154.97
C GLU A 13 -74.19 89.43 153.80
N THR A 14 -73.57 88.84 152.76
CA THR A 14 -74.15 87.73 151.97
C THR A 14 -73.02 86.77 151.55
N GLU A 15 -73.16 85.47 151.87
CA GLU A 15 -72.30 84.34 151.46
C GLU A 15 -71.93 84.33 149.96
N ASP A 16 -72.72 85.01 149.12
CA ASP A 16 -72.60 85.07 147.66
C ASP A 16 -71.25 85.55 147.12
N LYS A 17 -70.53 86.44 147.82
CA LYS A 17 -69.22 86.92 147.33
C LYS A 17 -68.14 85.84 147.43
N LEU A 18 -68.18 84.98 148.46
CA LEU A 18 -67.19 83.93 148.66
C LEU A 18 -67.39 82.78 147.68
N THR A 19 -68.64 82.40 147.41
CA THR A 19 -69.01 81.45 146.35
C THR A 19 -68.64 81.98 144.97
N THR A 20 -68.87 83.27 144.70
CA THR A 20 -68.46 83.90 143.42
C THR A 20 -66.94 83.90 143.25
N ILE A 21 -66.18 84.17 144.32
CA ILE A 21 -64.71 84.11 144.30
C ILE A 21 -64.23 82.67 144.10
N ASN A 22 -64.82 81.69 144.79
CA ASN A 22 -64.45 80.28 144.64
C ASN A 22 -64.76 79.74 143.23
N SER A 23 -65.88 80.14 142.61
CA SER A 23 -66.19 79.83 141.21
C SER A 23 -65.17 80.46 140.26
N LYS A 24 -64.77 81.72 140.49
CA LYS A 24 -63.71 82.38 139.71
C LYS A 24 -62.36 81.68 139.88
N ILE A 25 -62.01 81.24 141.08
CA ILE A 25 -60.78 80.48 141.35
C ILE A 25 -60.82 79.13 140.62
N PHE A 26 -61.96 78.44 140.63
CA PHE A 26 -62.12 77.17 139.93
C PHE A 26 -62.01 77.35 138.41
N GLU A 27 -62.62 78.39 137.85
CA GLU A 27 -62.47 78.76 136.44
C GLU A 27 -61.01 79.10 136.07
N ILE A 28 -60.31 79.86 136.91
CA ILE A 28 -58.88 80.17 136.70
C ILE A 28 -58.03 78.90 136.77
N LYS A 29 -58.26 78.01 137.74
CA LYS A 29 -57.57 76.72 137.81
C LYS A 29 -57.81 75.87 136.56
N LYS A 30 -59.05 75.82 136.08
CA LYS A 30 -59.39 75.11 134.83
C LYS A 30 -58.70 75.75 133.61
N LYS A 31 -58.62 77.09 133.55
CA LYS A 31 -57.86 77.80 132.51
C LYS A 31 -56.36 77.53 132.58
N ILE A 32 -55.76 77.52 133.77
CA ILE A 32 -54.35 77.18 133.97
C ILE A 32 -54.10 75.75 133.51
N GLN A 33 -54.91 74.79 133.97
CA GLN A 33 -54.76 73.38 133.59
C GLN A 33 -54.92 73.15 132.08
N LEU A 34 -55.86 73.84 131.43
CA LEU A 34 -55.99 73.83 129.97
C LEU A 34 -54.79 74.48 129.29
N SER A 35 -54.28 75.61 129.79
CA SER A 35 -53.09 76.26 129.22
C SER A 35 -51.82 75.43 129.40
N GLU A 36 -51.69 74.71 130.53
CA GLU A 36 -50.59 73.80 130.80
C GLU A 36 -50.71 72.54 129.94
N GLY A 37 -51.93 72.02 129.74
CA GLY A 37 -52.22 70.93 128.81
C GLY A 37 -51.91 71.31 127.36
N GLN A 38 -52.31 72.51 126.92
CA GLN A 38 -51.99 73.05 125.60
C GLN A 38 -50.48 73.25 125.44
N ARG A 39 -49.80 73.84 126.43
CA ARG A 39 -48.35 74.04 126.41
C ARG A 39 -47.60 72.70 126.34
N LYS A 40 -48.07 71.69 127.08
CA LYS A 40 -47.51 70.33 127.05
C LYS A 40 -47.76 69.65 125.70
N SER A 41 -48.98 69.75 125.16
CA SER A 41 -49.33 69.21 123.83
C SER A 41 -48.49 69.85 122.73
N HIS A 42 -48.35 71.19 122.72
CA HIS A 42 -47.52 71.89 121.74
C HIS A 42 -46.04 71.57 121.89
N TYR A 43 -45.56 71.36 123.12
CA TYR A 43 -44.19 70.93 123.35
C TYR A 43 -43.95 69.51 122.83
N GLU A 44 -44.86 68.59 123.12
CA GLU A 44 -44.80 67.20 122.63
C GLU A 44 -44.92 67.12 121.10
N GLU A 45 -45.78 67.93 120.48
CA GLU A 45 -45.90 68.03 119.02
C GLU A 45 -44.62 68.60 118.37
N ASN A 46 -44.04 69.67 118.94
CA ASN A 46 -42.78 70.23 118.45
C ASN A 46 -41.59 69.27 118.64
N GLU A 47 -41.50 68.57 119.77
CA GLU A 47 -40.46 67.55 119.97
C GLU A 47 -40.65 66.35 119.04
N ALA A 48 -41.89 65.92 118.77
CA ALA A 48 -42.18 64.90 117.78
C ALA A 48 -41.80 65.34 116.36
N GLU A 49 -42.11 66.59 115.99
CA GLU A 49 -41.76 67.17 114.70
C GLU A 49 -40.24 67.31 114.54
N LYS A 50 -39.51 67.79 115.57
CA LYS A 50 -38.05 67.80 115.56
C LYS A 50 -37.45 66.42 115.38
N LYS A 51 -38.01 65.42 116.07
CA LYS A 51 -37.55 64.03 115.93
C LYS A 51 -37.80 63.51 114.52
N GLN A 52 -39.00 63.75 113.95
CA GLN A 52 -39.32 63.38 112.57
C GLN A 52 -38.42 64.08 111.56
N ASN A 53 -38.12 65.37 111.76
CA ASN A 53 -37.20 66.13 110.92
C ASN A 53 -35.77 65.61 111.04
N SER A 54 -35.32 65.23 112.23
CA SER A 54 -33.99 64.61 112.44
C SER A 54 -33.91 63.25 111.72
N ASP A 55 -34.93 62.41 111.84
CA ASP A 55 -35.00 61.11 111.17
C ASP A 55 -35.03 61.27 109.64
N LEU A 56 -35.75 62.28 109.13
CA LEU A 56 -35.78 62.62 107.70
C LEU A 56 -34.41 63.11 107.19
N ILE A 57 -33.71 63.93 107.97
CA ILE A 57 -32.35 64.36 107.62
C ILE A 57 -31.41 63.16 107.55
N ASP A 58 -31.53 62.21 108.48
CA ASP A 58 -30.67 61.03 108.49
C ASP A 58 -30.99 60.05 107.35
N THR A 59 -32.26 59.90 106.96
CA THR A 59 -32.62 59.13 105.75
C THR A 59 -32.10 59.80 104.49
N LEU A 60 -32.25 61.12 104.35
CA LEU A 60 -31.71 61.86 103.21
C LEU A 60 -30.18 61.79 103.15
N LYS A 61 -29.47 61.88 104.28
CA LYS A 61 -27.99 61.70 104.32
C LYS A 61 -27.57 60.29 103.91
N LYS A 62 -28.35 59.26 104.25
CA LYS A 62 -28.11 57.88 103.79
C LYS A 62 -28.34 57.78 102.29
N GLU A 63 -29.42 58.36 101.77
CA GLU A 63 -29.71 58.35 100.33
C GLU A 63 -28.64 59.11 99.54
N VAL A 64 -28.22 60.30 99.99
CA VAL A 64 -27.14 61.06 99.33
C VAL A 64 -25.85 60.24 99.28
N ARG A 65 -25.48 59.55 100.37
CA ARG A 65 -24.30 58.67 100.36
C ARG A 65 -24.47 57.51 99.37
N LEU A 66 -25.65 56.88 99.32
CA LEU A 66 -25.94 55.80 98.37
C LEU A 66 -25.82 56.30 96.93
N ARG A 67 -26.43 57.44 96.59
CA ARG A 67 -26.35 58.05 95.25
C ARG A 67 -24.92 58.41 94.86
N LEU A 68 -24.11 58.91 95.81
CA LEU A 68 -22.70 59.20 95.54
C LEU A 68 -21.90 57.93 95.22
N VAL A 69 -22.18 56.83 95.92
CA VAL A 69 -21.56 55.52 95.62
C VAL A 69 -22.02 55.00 94.27
N GLU A 70 -23.33 55.06 93.96
CA GLU A 70 -23.87 54.68 92.64
C GLU A 70 -23.25 55.51 91.50
N LEU A 71 -23.07 56.82 91.71
CA LEU A 71 -22.46 57.73 90.73
C LEU A 71 -20.98 57.39 90.53
N ALA A 72 -20.24 57.09 91.60
CA ALA A 72 -18.85 56.65 91.50
C ALA A 72 -18.72 55.33 90.73
N GLN A 73 -19.57 54.34 91.04
CA GLN A 73 -19.60 53.04 90.34
C GLN A 73 -19.96 53.20 88.86
N ALA A 74 -20.96 54.03 88.54
CA ALA A 74 -21.34 54.30 87.15
C ALA A 74 -20.22 55.00 86.36
N ARG A 75 -19.46 55.92 87.00
CA ARG A 75 -18.32 56.58 86.36
C ARG A 75 -17.16 55.62 86.09
N GLU A 76 -16.87 54.71 87.02
CA GLU A 76 -15.79 53.72 86.86
C GLU A 76 -16.12 52.74 85.72
N ALA A 77 -17.35 52.22 85.67
CA ALA A 77 -17.80 51.34 84.58
C ALA A 77 -17.73 52.01 83.19
N VAL A 78 -18.12 53.28 83.09
CA VAL A 78 -18.06 54.03 81.82
C VAL A 78 -16.61 54.36 81.43
N SER A 79 -15.72 54.62 82.40
CA SER A 79 -14.32 54.95 82.13
C SER A 79 -13.57 53.80 81.44
N ASP A 80 -13.72 52.57 81.95
CA ASP A 80 -13.01 51.41 81.39
C ASP A 80 -13.51 51.05 79.98
N GLU A 81 -14.83 51.13 79.76
CA GLU A 81 -15.42 50.94 78.44
C GLU A 81 -14.99 52.04 77.45
N GLU A 82 -14.94 53.30 77.88
CA GLU A 82 -14.48 54.40 77.03
C GLU A 82 -13.02 54.26 76.60
N VAL A 83 -12.13 53.82 77.49
CA VAL A 83 -10.71 53.61 77.15
C VAL A 83 -10.56 52.49 76.12
N GLN A 84 -11.30 51.39 76.29
CA GLN A 84 -11.26 50.28 75.36
C GLN A 84 -11.85 50.65 73.99
N VAL A 85 -12.96 51.39 73.96
CA VAL A 85 -13.57 51.90 72.73
C VAL A 85 -12.64 52.87 72.02
N LYS A 86 -11.99 53.79 72.73
CA LYS A 86 -10.99 54.71 72.16
C LYS A 86 -9.78 53.95 71.61
N LYS A 87 -9.34 52.86 72.23
CA LYS A 87 -8.24 52.04 71.70
C LYS A 87 -8.60 51.39 70.36
N TYR A 88 -9.72 50.66 70.29
CA TYR A 88 -10.17 50.00 69.05
C TYR A 88 -10.47 50.99 67.92
N LEU A 89 -11.09 52.13 68.25
CA LEU A 89 -11.37 53.16 67.26
C LEU A 89 -10.08 53.76 66.70
N ASN A 90 -9.03 53.95 67.52
CA ASN A 90 -7.76 54.50 67.09
C ASN A 90 -6.98 53.58 66.14
N ASP A 91 -7.11 52.25 66.32
CA ASP A 91 -6.54 51.24 65.41
C ASP A 91 -7.20 51.26 64.02
N ILE A 92 -8.48 51.67 63.93
CA ILE A 92 -9.24 51.74 62.68
C ILE A 92 -9.11 53.13 62.04
N CYS A 93 -9.16 54.19 62.84
CA CYS A 93 -9.03 55.58 62.41
C CYS A 93 -8.44 56.44 63.56
N PRO A 94 -7.34 57.19 63.33
CA PRO A 94 -6.78 58.06 64.34
C PRO A 94 -7.80 59.07 64.88
N ILE A 95 -8.09 58.98 66.18
CA ILE A 95 -9.19 59.69 66.85
C ILE A 95 -8.86 61.17 67.02
N GLY A 96 -7.64 61.49 67.43
CA GLY A 96 -7.17 62.87 67.60
C GLY A 96 -8.17 63.77 68.34
N ASN A 97 -8.22 65.06 67.96
CA ASN A 97 -9.18 66.04 68.49
C ASN A 97 -10.45 66.15 67.61
N LYS A 98 -10.82 65.07 66.92
CA LYS A 98 -11.93 65.11 65.95
C LYS A 98 -13.28 65.01 66.67
N THR A 99 -14.27 65.74 66.18
CA THR A 99 -15.66 65.64 66.66
C THR A 99 -16.25 64.27 66.31
N ALA A 100 -17.24 63.80 67.07
CA ALA A 100 -17.92 62.52 66.84
C ALA A 100 -18.40 62.35 65.38
N ASP A 101 -18.97 63.41 64.78
CA ASP A 101 -19.45 63.37 63.39
C ASP A 101 -18.30 63.19 62.37
N GLN A 102 -17.14 63.79 62.64
CA GLN A 102 -15.95 63.63 61.79
C GLN A 102 -15.39 62.20 61.91
N LEU A 103 -15.45 61.60 63.10
CA LEU A 103 -15.07 60.20 63.33
C LEU A 103 -15.98 59.23 62.56
N ILE A 104 -17.30 59.43 62.67
CA ILE A 104 -18.30 58.64 61.92
C ILE A 104 -18.02 58.76 60.42
N HIS A 105 -17.82 59.97 59.90
CA HIS A 105 -17.54 60.19 58.49
C HIS A 105 -16.24 59.50 58.02
N ASN A 106 -15.16 59.55 58.81
CA ASN A 106 -13.92 58.87 58.47
C ASN A 106 -14.07 57.34 58.48
N LEU A 107 -14.82 56.80 59.44
CA LEU A 107 -15.14 55.37 59.48
C LEU A 107 -15.99 54.95 58.28
N ASP A 108 -16.97 55.76 57.90
CA ASP A 108 -17.79 55.53 56.71
C ASP A 108 -16.93 55.52 55.43
N LEU A 109 -16.02 56.49 55.29
CA LEU A 109 -15.05 56.51 54.18
C LEU A 109 -14.18 55.25 54.18
N LYS A 110 -13.72 54.80 55.36
CA LYS A 110 -12.92 53.58 55.49
C LYS A 110 -13.73 52.33 55.12
N VAL A 111 -14.99 52.26 55.52
CA VAL A 111 -15.92 51.17 55.14
C VAL A 111 -16.15 51.18 53.63
N ILE A 112 -16.33 52.35 53.02
CA ILE A 112 -16.47 52.48 51.57
C ILE A 112 -15.20 52.02 50.85
N GLU A 113 -14.02 52.43 51.32
CA GLU A 113 -12.73 52.00 50.79
C GLU A 113 -12.58 50.47 50.87
N GLN A 114 -12.83 49.88 52.05
CA GLN A 114 -12.72 48.43 52.24
C GLN A 114 -13.75 47.66 51.40
N ARG A 115 -14.97 48.18 51.22
CA ARG A 115 -15.97 47.58 50.32
C ARG A 115 -15.51 47.61 48.86
N LYS A 116 -14.96 48.74 48.40
CA LYS A 116 -14.40 48.84 47.04
C LYS A 116 -13.24 47.85 46.85
N MET A 117 -12.34 47.73 47.82
CA MET A 117 -11.26 46.74 47.78
C MET A 117 -11.78 45.31 47.76
N LEU A 118 -12.80 45.00 48.55
CA LEU A 118 -13.45 43.69 48.55
C LEU A 118 -14.08 43.37 47.19
N ASP A 119 -14.74 44.33 46.57
CA ASP A 119 -15.38 44.13 45.26
C ASP A 119 -14.36 43.96 44.14
N LEU A 120 -13.23 44.69 44.18
CA LEU A 120 -12.08 44.45 43.30
C LEU A 120 -11.53 43.03 43.47
N LEU A 121 -11.31 42.58 44.71
CA LEU A 121 -10.83 41.23 45.00
C LEU A 121 -11.82 40.14 44.55
N LYS A 122 -13.13 40.37 44.71
CA LYS A 122 -14.17 39.46 44.20
C LYS A 122 -14.11 39.37 42.67
N TYR A 123 -13.95 40.51 41.99
CA TYR A 123 -13.82 40.55 40.54
C TYR A 123 -12.57 39.79 40.07
N GLU A 124 -11.41 40.06 40.66
CA GLU A 124 -10.17 39.35 40.33
C GLU A 124 -10.27 37.84 40.58
N LYS A 125 -10.84 37.44 41.72
CA LYS A 125 -11.09 36.03 42.03
C LYS A 125 -12.00 35.38 40.99
N GLY A 126 -13.07 36.07 40.58
CA GLY A 126 -13.99 35.62 39.54
C GLY A 126 -13.29 35.46 38.19
N SER A 127 -12.47 36.44 37.80
CA SER A 127 -11.70 36.43 36.56
C SER A 127 -10.69 35.27 36.53
N LYS A 128 -9.91 35.09 37.60
CA LYS A 128 -8.97 33.97 37.75
C LYS A 128 -9.67 32.62 37.69
N LYS A 129 -10.83 32.47 38.35
CA LYS A 129 -11.64 31.24 38.29
C LYS A 129 -12.20 30.97 36.89
N LYS A 130 -12.59 32.01 36.13
CA LYS A 130 -13.01 31.86 34.73
C LYS A 130 -11.84 31.42 33.84
N LYS A 131 -10.66 32.01 34.03
CA LYS A 131 -9.44 31.61 33.31
C LYS A 131 -9.08 30.16 33.60
N LEU A 132 -9.13 29.73 34.87
CA LEU A 132 -8.87 28.34 35.25
C LEU A 132 -9.82 27.37 34.54
N ARG A 133 -11.13 27.65 34.55
CA ARG A 133 -12.12 26.82 33.84
C ARG A 133 -11.91 26.76 32.32
N ASN A 134 -11.39 27.83 31.72
CA ASN A 134 -11.07 27.83 30.30
C ASN A 134 -9.84 26.95 30.03
N LEU A 135 -8.79 27.05 30.86
CA LEU A 135 -7.62 26.18 30.76
C LEU A 135 -7.99 24.70 30.97
N GLU A 136 -8.87 24.39 31.93
CA GLU A 136 -9.37 23.03 32.15
C GLU A 136 -10.06 22.48 30.88
N LYS A 137 -10.91 23.30 30.23
CA LYS A 137 -11.56 22.91 28.97
C LYS A 137 -10.58 22.75 27.81
N GLU A 138 -9.57 23.60 27.72
CA GLU A 138 -8.52 23.48 26.71
C GLU A 138 -7.70 22.21 26.93
N TYR A 139 -7.35 21.90 28.18
CA TYR A 139 -6.68 20.66 28.55
C TYR A 139 -7.52 19.42 28.20
N GLU A 140 -8.81 19.41 28.53
CA GLU A 140 -9.72 18.33 28.14
C GLU A 140 -9.79 18.15 26.63
N LYS A 141 -9.87 19.24 25.86
CA LYS A 141 -9.86 19.19 24.39
C LYS A 141 -8.56 18.59 23.87
N LEU A 142 -7.41 19.04 24.36
CA LEU A 142 -6.10 18.52 23.95
C LEU A 142 -5.92 17.04 24.28
N LEU A 143 -6.43 16.59 25.44
CA LEU A 143 -6.39 15.18 25.82
C LEU A 143 -7.27 14.30 24.91
N ILE A 144 -8.46 14.81 24.54
CA ILE A 144 -9.34 14.14 23.58
C ILE A 144 -8.70 14.12 22.18
N GLU A 145 -8.02 15.19 21.78
CA GLU A 145 -7.35 15.27 20.48
C GLU A 145 -6.13 14.35 20.40
N SER A 146 -5.32 14.28 21.45
CA SER A 146 -4.15 13.37 21.49
C SER A 146 -4.59 11.92 21.35
N THR A 147 -5.60 11.50 22.14
CA THR A 147 -6.13 10.13 22.11
C THR A 147 -6.83 9.77 20.80
N LYS A 148 -7.55 10.72 20.18
CA LYS A 148 -8.10 10.53 18.83
C LYS A 148 -7.00 10.38 17.78
N SER A 149 -5.93 11.17 17.88
CA SER A 149 -4.82 11.08 16.94
C SER A 149 -4.15 9.70 16.97
N ASP A 150 -3.99 9.09 18.14
CA ASP A 150 -3.39 7.76 18.29
C ASP A 150 -4.32 6.64 17.77
N LEU A 151 -5.64 6.77 18.01
CA LEU A 151 -6.62 5.83 17.47
C LEU A 151 -6.76 5.93 15.94
N VAL A 152 -6.65 7.14 15.38
CA VAL A 152 -6.70 7.35 13.91
C VAL A 152 -5.40 6.86 13.27
N LYS A 153 -4.23 7.15 13.85
CA LYS A 153 -2.94 6.63 13.38
C LYS A 153 -2.92 5.10 13.37
N SER A 154 -3.34 4.45 14.45
CA SER A 154 -3.39 2.97 14.52
C SER A 154 -4.35 2.33 13.51
N LYS A 155 -5.51 2.95 13.24
CA LYS A 155 -6.45 2.47 12.20
C LYS A 155 -5.92 2.66 10.78
N ILE A 156 -5.28 3.80 10.50
CA ILE A 156 -4.69 4.09 9.18
C ILE A 156 -3.51 3.15 8.90
N THR A 157 -2.61 2.96 9.86
CA THR A 157 -1.48 2.02 9.71
C THR A 157 -1.97 0.58 9.51
N THR A 158 -3.03 0.18 10.21
CA THR A 158 -3.63 -1.16 10.05
C THR A 158 -4.28 -1.33 8.67
N ARG A 159 -5.00 -0.33 8.15
CA ARG A 159 -5.59 -0.37 6.80
C ARG A 159 -4.52 -0.34 5.71
N ALA A 160 -3.50 0.50 5.86
CA ALA A 160 -2.36 0.57 4.95
C ALA A 160 -1.62 -0.78 4.91
N ARG A 161 -1.36 -1.40 6.07
CA ARG A 161 -0.72 -2.72 6.16
C ARG A 161 -1.55 -3.81 5.48
N LYS A 162 -2.88 -3.80 5.64
CA LYS A 162 -3.78 -4.72 4.91
C LYS A 162 -3.73 -4.52 3.40
N ASN A 163 -3.69 -3.27 2.93
CA ASN A 163 -3.55 -2.96 1.51
C ASN A 163 -2.19 -3.42 0.96
N VAL A 164 -1.10 -3.18 1.70
CA VAL A 164 0.24 -3.65 1.34
C VAL A 164 0.25 -5.18 1.22
N SER A 165 -0.26 -5.89 2.23
CA SER A 165 -0.34 -7.36 2.19
C SER A 165 -1.23 -7.88 1.04
N HIS A 166 -2.31 -7.16 0.69
CA HIS A 166 -3.13 -7.51 -0.46
C HIS A 166 -2.36 -7.32 -1.79
N LEU A 167 -1.66 -6.21 -1.95
CA LEU A 167 -0.84 -5.94 -3.13
C LEU A 167 0.31 -6.93 -3.27
N GLU A 168 0.99 -7.29 -2.17
CA GLU A 168 2.01 -8.33 -2.14
C GLU A 168 1.45 -9.68 -2.63
N ASN A 169 0.26 -10.07 -2.15
CA ASN A 169 -0.39 -11.30 -2.58
C ASN A 169 -0.77 -11.28 -4.08
N GLU A 170 -1.28 -10.17 -4.61
CA GLU A 170 -1.57 -10.05 -6.04
C GLU A 170 -0.27 -10.06 -6.87
N ILE A 171 0.81 -9.42 -6.41
CA ILE A 171 2.12 -9.50 -7.04
C ILE A 171 2.61 -10.95 -7.11
N HIS A 172 2.53 -11.70 -6.00
CA HIS A 172 2.91 -13.11 -5.98
C HIS A 172 2.07 -13.95 -6.94
N LYS A 173 0.77 -13.70 -7.02
CA LYS A 173 -0.14 -14.37 -7.95
C LYS A 173 0.21 -14.10 -9.41
N VAL A 174 0.48 -12.84 -9.77
CA VAL A 174 0.93 -12.46 -11.12
C VAL A 174 2.28 -13.09 -11.44
N LEU A 175 3.20 -13.13 -10.48
CA LEU A 175 4.50 -13.77 -10.66
C LEU A 175 4.36 -15.27 -10.96
N ILE A 176 3.51 -15.98 -10.21
CA ILE A 176 3.23 -17.40 -10.47
C ILE A 176 2.63 -17.59 -11.87
N GLN A 177 1.63 -16.80 -12.25
CA GLN A 177 1.03 -16.84 -13.58
C GLN A 177 2.07 -16.57 -14.69
N TRP A 178 2.97 -15.62 -14.47
CA TRP A 178 4.06 -15.33 -15.40
C TRP A 178 5.03 -16.50 -15.53
N THR A 179 5.44 -17.12 -14.41
CA THR A 179 6.32 -18.31 -14.48
C THR A 179 5.65 -19.49 -15.17
N GLU A 180 4.34 -19.69 -14.98
CA GLU A 180 3.56 -20.72 -15.67
C GLU A 180 3.49 -20.44 -17.17
N ALA A 181 3.20 -19.19 -17.56
CA ALA A 181 3.19 -18.77 -18.96
C ALA A 181 4.56 -18.96 -19.63
N GLU A 182 5.65 -18.64 -18.93
CA GLU A 182 7.01 -18.83 -19.45
C GLU A 182 7.35 -20.33 -19.61
N LEU A 183 6.90 -21.18 -18.69
CA LEU A 183 7.04 -22.64 -18.83
C LEU A 183 6.25 -23.16 -20.03
N VAL A 184 5.02 -22.69 -20.23
CA VAL A 184 4.18 -23.05 -21.38
C VAL A 184 4.85 -22.60 -22.69
N LYS A 185 5.37 -21.37 -22.74
CA LYS A 185 6.13 -20.85 -23.88
C LYS A 185 7.36 -21.71 -24.19
N LYS A 186 8.15 -22.10 -23.18
CA LYS A 186 9.30 -23.00 -23.36
C LYS A 186 8.88 -24.37 -23.91
N LYS A 187 7.75 -24.92 -23.46
CA LYS A 187 7.19 -26.17 -24.01
C LYS A 187 6.81 -26.00 -25.48
N TYR A 188 6.08 -24.94 -25.84
CA TYR A 188 5.73 -24.68 -27.24
C TYR A 188 6.96 -24.44 -28.12
N PHE A 189 8.00 -23.79 -27.59
CA PHE A 189 9.27 -23.64 -28.31
C PHE A 189 9.93 -24.99 -28.58
N SER A 190 9.98 -25.89 -27.59
CA SER A 190 10.50 -27.25 -27.76
C SER A 190 9.68 -28.07 -28.76
N ILE A 191 8.34 -27.98 -28.71
CA ILE A 191 7.45 -28.64 -29.67
C ILE A 191 7.70 -28.12 -31.08
N ARG A 192 7.80 -26.79 -31.25
CA ARG A 192 8.09 -26.18 -32.54
C ARG A 192 9.45 -26.64 -33.08
N GLN A 193 10.47 -26.69 -32.23
CA GLN A 193 11.80 -27.15 -32.61
C GLN A 193 11.76 -28.61 -33.08
N ALA A 194 11.08 -29.50 -32.36
CA ALA A 194 10.90 -30.89 -32.76
C ALA A 194 10.14 -31.02 -34.09
N LEU A 195 9.09 -30.22 -34.32
CA LEU A 195 8.36 -30.21 -35.59
C LEU A 195 9.23 -29.73 -36.77
N ILE A 196 10.11 -28.75 -36.54
CA ILE A 196 11.07 -28.30 -37.56
C ILE A 196 12.08 -29.41 -37.87
N GLU A 197 12.65 -30.05 -36.84
CA GLU A 197 13.57 -31.18 -37.03
C GLU A 197 12.93 -32.34 -37.78
N ASP A 198 11.68 -32.68 -37.44
CA ASP A 198 10.95 -33.73 -38.14
C ASP A 198 10.62 -33.34 -39.58
N SER A 199 10.30 -32.06 -39.86
CA SER A 199 10.09 -31.59 -41.24
C SER A 199 11.32 -31.81 -42.13
N VAL A 200 12.53 -31.55 -41.60
CA VAL A 200 13.79 -31.80 -42.33
C VAL A 200 14.02 -33.30 -42.55
N LYS A 201 13.70 -34.14 -41.56
CA LYS A 201 13.77 -35.61 -41.72
C LYS A 201 12.78 -36.13 -42.77
N PHE A 202 11.55 -35.59 -42.80
CA PHE A 202 10.57 -35.97 -43.80
C PHE A 202 11.00 -35.57 -45.20
N GLU A 203 11.54 -34.36 -45.37
CA GLU A 203 12.04 -33.88 -46.67
C GLU A 203 13.18 -34.76 -47.19
N SER A 204 14.18 -35.05 -46.34
CA SER A 204 15.29 -35.93 -46.73
C SER A 204 14.85 -37.37 -47.02
N SER A 205 13.90 -37.91 -46.25
CA SER A 205 13.33 -39.24 -46.54
C SER A 205 12.52 -39.25 -47.84
N LEU A 206 11.78 -38.18 -48.13
CA LEU A 206 11.00 -38.05 -49.36
C LEU A 206 11.92 -37.99 -50.58
N SER A 207 12.93 -37.12 -50.55
CA SER A 207 13.94 -37.01 -51.61
C SER A 207 14.64 -38.35 -51.88
N ARG A 208 15.02 -39.09 -50.82
CA ARG A 208 15.59 -40.45 -50.96
C ARG A 208 14.64 -41.44 -51.64
N ILE A 209 13.35 -41.40 -51.32
CA ILE A 209 12.34 -42.27 -51.92
C ILE A 209 12.11 -41.89 -53.38
N GLU A 210 12.07 -40.58 -53.69
CA GLU A 210 11.95 -40.08 -55.07
C GLU A 210 13.12 -40.51 -55.94
N ASP A 211 14.35 -40.41 -55.42
CA ASP A 211 15.56 -40.91 -56.09
C ASP A 211 15.50 -42.42 -56.35
N LEU A 212 15.05 -43.19 -55.36
CA LEU A 212 14.91 -44.64 -55.51
C LEU A 212 13.84 -44.99 -56.54
N LEU A 213 12.72 -44.27 -56.55
CA LEU A 213 11.64 -44.43 -57.52
C LEU A 213 12.09 -44.04 -58.93
N LYS A 214 12.92 -43.00 -59.07
CA LYS A 214 13.55 -42.62 -60.33
C LYS A 214 14.47 -43.72 -60.85
N LYS A 215 15.36 -44.25 -59.99
CA LYS A 215 16.24 -45.38 -60.33
C LYS A 215 15.45 -46.62 -60.74
N GLN A 216 14.39 -46.96 -60.01
CA GLN A 216 13.52 -48.09 -60.35
C GLN A 216 12.79 -47.87 -61.68
N LYS A 217 12.31 -46.65 -61.97
CA LYS A 217 11.71 -46.33 -63.28
C LYS A 217 12.73 -46.46 -64.42
N GLU A 218 13.97 -46.03 -64.20
CA GLU A 218 15.04 -46.20 -65.18
C GLU A 218 15.39 -47.68 -65.39
N GLU A 219 15.41 -48.49 -64.34
CA GLU A 219 15.62 -49.94 -64.41
C GLU A 219 14.48 -50.65 -65.15
N ILE A 220 13.23 -50.31 -64.85
CA ILE A 220 12.06 -50.84 -65.57
C ILE A 220 12.15 -50.51 -67.05
N LYS A 221 12.47 -49.27 -67.42
CA LYS A 221 12.67 -48.89 -68.83
C LYS A 221 13.76 -49.72 -69.51
N LYS A 222 14.89 -49.97 -68.84
CA LYS A 222 15.96 -50.84 -69.36
C LYS A 222 15.46 -52.26 -69.58
N LEU A 223 14.70 -52.81 -68.63
CA LEU A 223 14.12 -54.15 -68.74
C LEU A 223 13.05 -54.25 -69.85
N GLU A 224 12.27 -53.19 -70.07
CA GLU A 224 11.33 -53.11 -71.19
C GLU A 224 12.04 -53.19 -72.55
N VAL A 225 13.14 -52.45 -72.71
CA VAL A 225 13.97 -52.52 -73.93
C VAL A 225 14.52 -53.93 -74.13
N VAL A 226 15.11 -54.54 -73.10
CA VAL A 226 15.64 -55.92 -73.20
C VAL A 226 14.52 -56.93 -73.53
N ARG A 227 13.32 -56.74 -72.97
CA ARG A 227 12.15 -57.57 -73.27
C ARG A 227 11.73 -57.42 -74.73
N GLU A 228 11.71 -56.20 -75.25
CA GLU A 228 11.38 -55.92 -76.65
C GLU A 228 12.40 -56.55 -77.60
N GLU A 229 13.70 -56.37 -77.33
CA GLU A 229 14.78 -57.02 -78.07
C GLU A 229 14.67 -58.55 -78.04
N ALA A 230 14.40 -59.15 -76.87
CA ALA A 230 14.20 -60.59 -76.73
C ALA A 230 12.95 -61.08 -77.50
N ALA A 231 11.87 -60.30 -77.52
CA ALA A 231 10.67 -60.60 -78.28
C ALA A 231 10.96 -60.55 -79.80
N GLU A 232 11.69 -59.54 -80.27
CA GLU A 232 12.14 -59.45 -81.66
C GLU A 232 13.03 -60.64 -82.04
N MET A 233 13.99 -61.01 -81.21
CA MET A 233 14.86 -62.16 -81.45
C MET A 233 14.06 -63.46 -81.55
N ARG A 234 13.05 -63.65 -80.69
CA ARG A 234 12.14 -64.79 -80.76
C ARG A 234 11.32 -64.80 -82.07
N ILE A 235 10.80 -63.66 -82.50
CA ILE A 235 10.07 -63.55 -83.78
C ILE A 235 10.99 -63.88 -84.95
N ARG A 236 12.22 -63.33 -84.96
CA ARG A 236 13.23 -63.63 -85.98
C ARG A 236 13.55 -65.12 -86.01
N ALA A 237 13.82 -65.75 -84.87
CA ALA A 237 14.08 -67.18 -84.77
C ALA A 237 12.88 -68.03 -85.26
N THR A 238 11.66 -67.68 -84.86
CA THR A 238 10.44 -68.37 -85.29
C THR A 238 10.22 -68.25 -86.80
N SER A 239 10.49 -67.07 -87.38
CA SER A 239 10.39 -66.85 -88.83
C SER A 239 11.46 -67.65 -89.60
N ALA A 240 12.69 -67.71 -89.07
CA ALA A 240 13.78 -68.45 -89.68
C ALA A 240 13.53 -69.97 -89.65
N THR A 241 13.04 -70.51 -88.52
CA THR A 241 12.69 -71.93 -88.43
C THR A 241 11.49 -72.29 -89.29
N ALA A 242 10.49 -71.41 -89.40
CA ALA A 242 9.37 -71.63 -90.32
C ALA A 242 9.81 -71.62 -91.79
N ALA A 243 10.70 -70.71 -92.18
CA ALA A 243 11.28 -70.67 -93.53
C ALA A 243 12.13 -71.91 -93.83
N GLU A 244 12.94 -72.37 -92.87
CA GLU A 244 13.70 -73.61 -93.02
C GLU A 244 12.81 -74.84 -93.12
N ALA A 245 11.76 -74.93 -92.30
CA ALA A 245 10.79 -76.01 -92.35
C ALA A 245 10.05 -76.04 -93.70
N ALA A 246 9.67 -74.89 -94.25
CA ALA A 246 9.09 -74.78 -95.59
C ALA A 246 10.07 -75.27 -96.66
N ARG A 247 11.34 -74.82 -96.63
CA ARG A 247 12.39 -75.30 -97.55
C ARG A 247 12.61 -76.80 -97.46
N ALA A 248 12.62 -77.36 -96.26
CA ALA A 248 12.77 -78.79 -96.03
C ALA A 248 11.58 -79.59 -96.58
N HIS A 249 10.36 -79.09 -96.36
CA HIS A 249 9.12 -79.69 -96.88
C HIS A 249 9.07 -79.64 -98.41
N ASP A 250 9.42 -78.50 -99.03
CA ASP A 250 9.50 -78.36 -100.49
C ASP A 250 10.55 -79.31 -101.08
N ALA A 251 11.72 -79.43 -100.45
CA ALA A 251 12.75 -80.38 -100.86
C ALA A 251 12.31 -81.84 -100.70
N GLU A 252 11.57 -82.18 -99.64
CA GLU A 252 11.00 -83.51 -99.45
C GLU A 252 9.94 -83.82 -100.52
N HIS A 253 9.03 -82.87 -100.80
CA HIS A 253 8.03 -82.98 -101.86
C HIS A 253 8.68 -83.14 -103.23
N ALA A 254 9.73 -82.37 -103.55
CA ALA A 254 10.48 -82.51 -104.79
C ALA A 254 11.07 -83.92 -104.92
N ARG A 255 11.78 -84.40 -103.90
CA ARG A 255 12.32 -85.78 -103.86
C ARG A 255 11.22 -86.85 -103.95
N ALA A 256 10.07 -86.63 -103.32
CA ALA A 256 8.94 -87.55 -103.38
C ALA A 256 8.31 -87.59 -104.78
N SER A 257 8.20 -86.43 -105.45
CA SER A 257 7.72 -86.34 -106.83
C SER A 257 8.67 -87.03 -107.81
N GLU A 258 9.99 -86.85 -107.65
CA GLU A 258 11.00 -87.58 -108.42
C GLU A 258 10.92 -89.09 -108.18
N ARG A 259 10.83 -89.53 -106.92
CA ARG A 259 10.63 -90.94 -106.57
C ARG A 259 9.37 -91.51 -107.20
N ALA A 260 8.26 -90.78 -107.17
CA ALA A 260 7.01 -91.19 -107.79
C ALA A 260 7.13 -91.29 -109.31
N PHE A 261 7.78 -90.31 -109.95
CA PHE A 261 8.06 -90.31 -111.38
C PHE A 261 8.88 -91.54 -111.82
N PHE A 262 9.99 -91.82 -111.12
CA PHE A 262 10.81 -92.99 -111.42
C PHE A 262 10.08 -94.31 -111.08
N ALA A 263 9.31 -94.37 -110.00
CA ALA A 263 8.51 -95.56 -109.66
C ALA A 263 7.44 -95.84 -110.71
N GLN A 264 6.77 -94.81 -111.23
CA GLN A 264 5.81 -94.96 -112.32
C GLN A 264 6.50 -95.49 -113.58
N ARG A 265 7.64 -94.91 -113.96
CA ARG A 265 8.41 -95.36 -115.14
C ARG A 265 8.96 -96.77 -114.97
N PHE A 266 9.34 -97.15 -113.75
CA PHE A 266 9.74 -98.51 -113.43
C PHE A 266 8.55 -99.48 -113.50
N GLU A 267 7.38 -99.11 -112.98
CA GLU A 267 6.15 -99.91 -113.08
C GLU A 267 5.66 -100.02 -114.53
N GLU A 268 5.80 -98.97 -115.35
CA GLU A 268 5.56 -99.05 -116.80
C GLU A 268 6.53 -100.04 -117.46
N ARG A 269 7.84 -99.92 -117.19
CA ARG A 269 8.87 -100.86 -117.68
C ARG A 269 8.64 -102.28 -117.18
N ARG A 270 8.22 -102.45 -115.93
CA ARG A 270 7.90 -103.73 -115.30
C ARG A 270 6.64 -104.32 -115.92
N ARG A 271 5.60 -103.54 -116.21
CA ARG A 271 4.41 -104.02 -116.95
C ARG A 271 4.75 -104.39 -118.38
N GLU A 272 5.65 -103.66 -119.04
CA GLU A 272 6.20 -104.04 -120.35
C GLU A 272 6.98 -105.36 -120.26
N LEU A 273 7.85 -105.49 -119.26
CA LEU A 273 8.61 -106.71 -118.99
C LEU A 273 7.72 -107.86 -118.54
N GLU A 274 6.66 -107.64 -117.78
CA GLU A 274 5.69 -108.67 -117.35
C GLU A 274 4.85 -109.14 -118.54
N LYS A 275 4.53 -108.23 -119.49
CA LYS A 275 3.96 -108.61 -120.80
C LYS A 275 4.94 -109.45 -121.64
N LEU A 276 6.24 -109.23 -121.50
CA LEU A 276 7.30 -110.03 -122.14
C LEU A 276 7.60 -111.35 -121.39
N GLU A 277 7.53 -111.35 -120.06
CA GLU A 277 7.80 -112.47 -119.14
C GLU A 277 6.66 -113.49 -119.18
N LYS A 278 5.40 -113.03 -119.30
CA LYS A 278 4.24 -113.90 -119.61
C LYS A 278 4.34 -114.59 -120.99
N ARG A 279 5.40 -114.32 -121.77
CA ARG A 279 5.67 -114.98 -123.05
C ARG A 279 6.92 -115.86 -123.04
N ILE A 280 7.86 -115.75 -122.07
CA ILE A 280 9.21 -116.33 -122.21
C ILE A 280 9.81 -116.74 -120.83
N PHE A 281 9.59 -118.01 -120.41
CA PHE A 281 10.29 -118.85 -119.38
C PHE A 281 10.09 -118.64 -117.84
N PRO A 282 9.93 -119.74 -117.04
CA PRO A 282 10.35 -119.86 -115.62
C PRO A 282 11.80 -120.44 -115.54
N PRO A 283 12.50 -120.61 -114.39
CA PRO A 283 12.37 -120.17 -112.98
C PRO A 283 13.73 -119.63 -112.40
N ALA A 284 13.86 -119.57 -111.05
CA ALA A 284 15.08 -119.84 -110.24
C ALA A 284 15.80 -118.71 -109.45
N ALA A 285 15.67 -118.86 -108.12
CA ALA A 285 16.60 -118.72 -106.99
C ALA A 285 18.04 -118.11 -107.10
N ARG A 286 18.27 -117.18 -106.14
CA ARG A 286 19.48 -116.96 -105.26
C ARG A 286 20.76 -116.34 -105.91
N PRO A 287 21.78 -115.90 -105.13
CA PRO A 287 21.81 -114.89 -104.05
C PRO A 287 23.08 -113.96 -104.13
N VAL A 288 23.32 -113.12 -103.11
CA VAL A 288 24.64 -112.55 -102.67
C VAL A 288 25.30 -111.45 -103.54
N ARG A 289 25.68 -110.31 -102.93
CA ARG A 289 27.09 -109.81 -102.87
C ARG A 289 27.24 -108.51 -102.05
N GLN A 290 28.18 -108.56 -101.12
CA GLN A 290 28.79 -107.49 -100.33
C GLN A 290 30.17 -107.21 -100.93
N GLU A 291 30.65 -105.96 -100.87
CA GLU A 291 32.05 -105.48 -100.92
C GLU A 291 32.02 -103.97 -101.19
N SER A 292 33.02 -103.12 -100.93
CA SER A 292 34.12 -103.00 -99.97
C SER A 292 34.98 -101.85 -100.51
N ALA A 293 35.49 -101.00 -99.60
CA ALA A 293 36.76 -100.26 -99.67
C ALA A 293 37.04 -99.20 -100.76
N ARG A 294 37.56 -98.05 -100.29
CA ARG A 294 38.99 -97.65 -100.36
C ARG A 294 39.26 -96.26 -100.98
N SER A 295 40.32 -95.66 -100.40
CA SER A 295 41.35 -94.77 -100.96
C SER A 295 41.18 -93.26 -100.71
N THR A 296 42.03 -92.57 -99.94
CA THR A 296 43.49 -92.23 -99.97
C THR A 296 43.88 -91.12 -100.95
N GLU A 297 44.83 -90.28 -100.51
CA GLU A 297 45.65 -89.24 -101.19
C GLU A 297 45.07 -87.82 -101.15
N GLY A 298 45.79 -86.73 -100.85
CA GLY A 298 47.20 -86.51 -100.55
C GLY A 298 47.45 -84.98 -100.48
N ASP A 299 48.67 -84.60 -100.11
CA ASP A 299 49.44 -83.44 -100.60
C ASP A 299 50.00 -82.47 -99.54
N ALA A 300 51.27 -82.12 -99.76
CA ALA A 300 52.18 -81.40 -98.89
C ALA A 300 52.25 -79.92 -99.29
N VAL A 301 52.33 -79.01 -98.32
CA VAL A 301 52.87 -77.66 -98.56
C VAL A 301 53.79 -77.29 -97.41
N THR A 302 55.09 -77.26 -97.71
CA THR A 302 56.18 -76.76 -96.89
C THR A 302 56.41 -75.28 -97.25
N GLU A 303 56.05 -74.34 -96.37
CA GLU A 303 56.67 -72.99 -96.39
C GLU A 303 56.54 -72.16 -95.09
N ASP A 304 55.76 -72.57 -94.07
CA ASP A 304 55.54 -71.73 -92.87
C ASP A 304 56.51 -71.94 -91.68
N GLN A 305 57.53 -72.78 -91.79
CA GLN A 305 58.36 -73.13 -90.62
C GLN A 305 59.26 -71.99 -90.11
N SER A 306 59.51 -70.95 -90.90
CA SER A 306 60.41 -69.84 -90.49
C SER A 306 59.73 -68.81 -89.58
N ALA A 307 58.50 -68.39 -89.89
CA ALA A 307 57.74 -67.44 -89.05
C ALA A 307 57.28 -68.08 -87.74
N VAL A 308 56.88 -69.36 -87.80
CA VAL A 308 56.50 -70.14 -86.62
C VAL A 308 57.70 -70.34 -85.69
N ALA A 309 58.89 -70.67 -86.21
CA ALA A 309 60.08 -70.83 -85.40
C ALA A 309 60.55 -69.52 -84.72
N GLN A 310 60.36 -68.37 -85.37
CA GLN A 310 60.67 -67.06 -84.76
C GLN A 310 59.68 -66.68 -83.66
N MET A 311 58.38 -66.90 -83.88
CA MET A 311 57.36 -66.72 -82.84
C MET A 311 57.59 -67.68 -81.65
N GLU A 312 58.01 -68.92 -81.92
CA GLU A 312 58.35 -69.91 -80.90
C GLU A 312 59.56 -69.48 -80.03
N ASP A 313 60.64 -68.93 -80.62
CA ASP A 313 61.79 -68.41 -79.83
C ASP A 313 61.39 -67.19 -78.97
N ILE A 314 60.58 -66.29 -79.52
CA ILE A 314 60.04 -65.15 -78.77
C ILE A 314 59.16 -65.64 -77.61
N PHE A 315 58.33 -66.66 -77.84
CA PHE A 315 57.43 -67.21 -76.84
C PHE A 315 58.19 -67.99 -75.75
N GLN A 316 59.22 -68.75 -76.11
CA GLN A 316 60.12 -69.41 -75.15
C GLN A 316 60.91 -68.41 -74.30
N ARG A 317 61.33 -67.28 -74.88
CA ARG A 317 61.91 -66.16 -74.11
C ARG A 317 60.88 -65.55 -73.16
N LEU A 318 59.63 -65.38 -73.59
CA LEU A 318 58.54 -64.87 -72.77
C LEU A 318 58.24 -65.79 -71.58
N MET A 319 58.21 -67.10 -71.81
CA MET A 319 58.08 -68.14 -70.78
C MET A 319 59.24 -68.11 -69.78
N LYS A 320 60.48 -67.97 -70.25
CA LYS A 320 61.65 -67.83 -69.36
C LYS A 320 61.61 -66.56 -68.51
N LEU A 321 61.22 -65.42 -69.09
CA LEU A 321 61.14 -64.14 -68.38
C LEU A 321 59.99 -64.09 -67.37
N THR A 322 58.87 -64.75 -67.68
CA THR A 322 57.73 -64.87 -66.77
C THR A 322 57.90 -65.99 -65.74
N GLY A 323 58.88 -66.90 -65.93
CA GLY A 323 59.15 -68.03 -65.04
C GLY A 323 58.06 -69.10 -65.09
N VAL A 324 57.50 -69.34 -66.28
CA VAL A 324 56.33 -70.18 -66.52
C VAL A 324 56.66 -71.24 -67.57
N ASN A 325 56.21 -72.47 -67.35
CA ASN A 325 56.53 -73.61 -68.22
C ASN A 325 55.43 -73.93 -69.25
N GLU A 326 54.24 -73.36 -69.10
CA GLU A 326 53.08 -73.60 -69.95
C GLU A 326 52.61 -72.31 -70.63
N ALA A 327 52.25 -72.41 -71.91
CA ALA A 327 51.91 -71.27 -72.75
C ALA A 327 50.70 -70.48 -72.25
N GLU A 328 49.69 -71.19 -71.74
CA GLU A 328 48.44 -70.59 -71.26
C GLU A 328 48.67 -69.79 -69.96
N GLU A 329 49.50 -70.29 -69.06
CA GLU A 329 49.82 -69.62 -67.79
C GLU A 329 50.53 -68.27 -67.99
N VAL A 330 51.32 -68.12 -69.07
CA VAL A 330 51.93 -66.83 -69.43
C VAL A 330 50.85 -65.80 -69.76
N PHE A 331 49.86 -66.21 -70.56
CA PHE A 331 48.74 -65.37 -70.97
C PHE A 331 47.89 -64.94 -69.78
N ASP A 332 47.61 -65.86 -68.85
CA ASP A 332 46.86 -65.58 -67.62
C ASP A 332 47.60 -64.62 -66.68
N ARG A 333 48.93 -64.72 -66.55
CA ARG A 333 49.72 -63.74 -65.77
C ARG A 333 49.68 -62.35 -66.38
N PHE A 334 49.82 -62.21 -67.70
CA PHE A 334 49.70 -60.90 -68.36
C PHE A 334 48.29 -60.34 -68.28
N ARG A 335 47.27 -61.20 -68.36
CA ARG A 335 45.87 -60.79 -68.16
C ARG A 335 45.64 -60.29 -66.74
N ALA A 336 46.11 -61.02 -65.73
CA ALA A 336 46.03 -60.63 -64.33
C ALA A 336 46.84 -59.34 -64.03
N GLN A 337 48.03 -59.18 -64.61
CA GLN A 337 48.81 -57.94 -64.51
C GLN A 337 48.07 -56.76 -65.14
N ARG A 338 47.47 -56.94 -66.32
CA ARG A 338 46.67 -55.90 -66.98
C ARG A 338 45.43 -55.53 -66.16
N GLU A 339 44.73 -56.51 -65.60
CA GLU A 339 43.58 -56.28 -64.74
C GLU A 339 43.97 -55.58 -63.42
N THR A 340 45.12 -55.96 -62.84
CA THR A 340 45.69 -55.29 -61.66
C THR A 340 46.09 -53.86 -61.96
N LEU A 341 46.71 -53.59 -63.12
CA LEU A 341 47.05 -52.24 -63.58
C LEU A 341 45.79 -51.39 -63.74
N LYS A 342 44.74 -51.92 -64.37
CA LYS A 342 43.45 -51.22 -64.50
C LYS A 342 42.83 -50.89 -63.14
N ARG A 343 42.87 -51.84 -62.20
CA ARG A 343 42.36 -51.63 -60.84
C ARG A 343 43.16 -50.58 -60.07
N LEU A 344 44.49 -50.60 -60.18
CA LEU A 344 45.38 -49.61 -59.56
C LEU A 344 45.13 -48.22 -60.14
N ASN A 345 44.98 -48.10 -61.46
CA ASN A 345 44.70 -46.83 -62.12
C ASN A 345 43.33 -46.29 -61.71
N TYR A 346 42.30 -47.15 -61.65
CA TYR A 346 40.99 -46.78 -61.11
C TYR A 346 41.08 -46.30 -59.67
N LEU A 347 41.80 -47.03 -58.80
CA LEU A 347 41.96 -46.64 -57.41
C LEU A 347 42.71 -45.31 -57.28
N GLN A 348 43.79 -45.12 -58.04
CA GLN A 348 44.54 -43.87 -58.10
C GLN A 348 43.63 -42.71 -58.51
N GLN A 349 42.89 -42.85 -59.61
CA GLN A 349 41.99 -41.82 -60.11
C GLN A 349 40.88 -41.50 -59.09
N THR A 350 40.28 -42.53 -58.48
CA THR A 350 39.25 -42.35 -57.43
C THR A 350 39.84 -41.60 -56.24
N THR A 351 41.04 -41.96 -55.78
CA THR A 351 41.70 -41.27 -54.65
C THR A 351 42.12 -39.84 -55.00
N GLU A 352 42.51 -39.56 -56.25
CA GLU A 352 42.84 -38.21 -56.71
C GLU A 352 41.58 -37.33 -56.79
N GLU A 353 40.46 -37.88 -57.27
CA GLU A 353 39.16 -37.20 -57.32
C GLU A 353 38.64 -36.91 -55.90
N GLU A 354 38.69 -37.89 -54.99
CA GLU A 354 38.32 -37.72 -53.58
C GLU A 354 39.19 -36.66 -52.90
N LYS A 355 40.52 -36.69 -53.14
CA LYS A 355 41.44 -35.69 -52.61
C LYS A 355 41.06 -34.29 -53.10
N LEU A 356 40.78 -34.12 -54.39
CA LEU A 356 40.39 -32.83 -54.96
C LEU A 356 39.08 -32.31 -54.34
N GLN A 357 38.10 -33.20 -54.13
CA GLN A 357 36.85 -32.84 -53.46
C GLN A 357 37.08 -32.43 -51.99
N LEU A 358 37.96 -33.13 -51.28
CA LEU A 358 38.33 -32.76 -49.91
C LEU A 358 39.05 -31.42 -49.84
N GLU A 359 39.95 -31.13 -50.78
CA GLU A 359 40.62 -29.82 -50.88
C GLU A 359 39.63 -28.70 -51.19
N GLN A 360 38.67 -28.93 -52.09
CA GLN A 360 37.61 -27.95 -52.40
C GLN A 360 36.71 -27.71 -51.18
N THR A 361 36.24 -28.77 -50.51
CA THR A 361 35.39 -28.65 -49.32
C THR A 361 36.13 -27.95 -48.17
N GLN A 362 37.41 -28.25 -47.98
CA GLN A 362 38.26 -27.55 -47.01
C GLN A 362 38.37 -26.07 -47.34
N ALA A 363 38.60 -25.70 -48.60
CA ALA A 363 38.69 -24.31 -49.03
C ALA A 363 37.37 -23.55 -48.79
N THR A 364 36.23 -24.15 -49.12
CA THR A 364 34.91 -23.55 -48.83
C THR A 364 34.66 -23.37 -47.34
N LEU A 365 34.96 -24.38 -46.52
CA LEU A 365 34.76 -24.29 -45.07
C LEU A 365 35.69 -23.24 -44.43
N MET A 366 36.91 -23.08 -44.94
CA MET A 366 37.81 -22.01 -44.49
C MET A 366 37.27 -20.63 -44.86
N ALA A 367 36.76 -20.46 -46.09
CA ALA A 367 36.16 -19.20 -46.53
C ALA A 367 34.90 -18.84 -45.71
N GLU A 368 34.05 -19.83 -45.41
CA GLU A 368 32.89 -19.64 -44.53
C GLU A 368 33.32 -19.25 -43.11
N LEU A 369 34.33 -19.91 -42.54
CA LEU A 369 34.88 -19.56 -41.22
C LEU A 369 35.44 -18.14 -41.18
N GLU A 370 36.14 -17.71 -42.22
CA GLU A 370 36.60 -16.33 -42.35
C GLU A 370 35.41 -15.36 -42.43
N GLY A 371 34.40 -15.67 -43.24
CA GLY A 371 33.15 -14.91 -43.32
C GLY A 371 32.47 -14.74 -41.95
N TYR A 372 32.35 -15.82 -41.18
CA TYR A 372 31.77 -15.78 -39.83
C TYR A 372 32.62 -14.96 -38.84
N LYS A 373 33.95 -15.00 -38.94
CA LYS A 373 34.83 -14.16 -38.12
C LYS A 373 34.59 -12.68 -38.40
N PHE A 374 34.51 -12.28 -39.68
CA PHE A 374 34.26 -10.89 -40.06
C PHE A 374 32.85 -10.42 -39.69
N ALA A 375 31.82 -11.25 -39.90
CA ALA A 375 30.46 -10.94 -39.48
C ALA A 375 30.37 -10.74 -37.96
N SER A 376 30.99 -11.64 -37.18
CA SER A 376 30.98 -11.53 -35.72
C SER A 376 31.74 -10.29 -35.21
N VAL A 377 32.80 -9.85 -35.89
CA VAL A 377 33.51 -8.62 -35.53
C VAL A 377 32.66 -7.40 -35.87
N LYS A 378 32.05 -7.38 -37.06
CA LYS A 378 31.17 -6.30 -37.50
C LYS A 378 29.97 -6.09 -36.56
N ASP A 379 29.28 -7.16 -36.17
CA ASP A 379 28.14 -7.08 -35.24
C ASP A 379 28.57 -6.54 -33.86
N LYS A 380 29.79 -6.87 -33.41
CA LYS A 380 30.36 -6.35 -32.15
C LYS A 380 30.71 -4.88 -32.25
N ASP A 381 31.29 -4.45 -33.36
CA ASP A 381 31.66 -3.06 -33.61
C ASP A 381 30.40 -2.19 -33.72
N GLU A 382 29.38 -2.63 -34.48
CA GLU A 382 28.07 -1.96 -34.57
C GLU A 382 27.39 -1.85 -33.19
N GLY A 383 27.36 -2.95 -32.42
CA GLY A 383 26.83 -2.92 -31.06
C GLY A 383 27.62 -2.01 -30.11
N GLN A 384 28.94 -1.93 -30.27
CA GLN A 384 29.79 -1.04 -29.49
C GLN A 384 29.54 0.43 -29.84
N GLU A 385 29.36 0.75 -31.12
CA GLU A 385 28.99 2.09 -31.59
C GLU A 385 27.64 2.53 -31.00
N GLU A 386 26.61 1.67 -31.08
CA GLU A 386 25.30 1.94 -30.47
C GLU A 386 25.40 2.19 -28.96
N ILE A 387 26.21 1.39 -28.24
CA ILE A 387 26.47 1.59 -26.81
C ILE A 387 27.14 2.94 -26.56
N THR A 388 28.11 3.35 -27.39
CA THR A 388 28.76 4.66 -27.23
C THR A 388 27.81 5.81 -27.51
N GLU A 389 26.91 5.69 -28.50
CA GLU A 389 25.90 6.70 -28.80
C GLU A 389 24.89 6.83 -27.66
N LEU A 390 24.41 5.70 -27.11
CA LEU A 390 23.52 5.69 -25.95
C LEU A 390 24.19 6.31 -24.71
N LYS A 391 25.46 6.01 -24.45
CA LYS A 391 26.22 6.62 -23.36
C LYS A 391 26.31 8.14 -23.52
N SER A 392 26.60 8.62 -24.74
CA SER A 392 26.64 10.06 -25.03
C SER A 392 25.28 10.73 -24.80
N LYS A 393 24.17 10.08 -25.20
CA LYS A 393 22.80 10.59 -24.97
C LYS A 393 22.46 10.64 -23.48
N ILE A 394 22.83 9.60 -22.72
CA ILE A 394 22.63 9.57 -21.26
C ILE A 394 23.40 10.71 -20.60
N GLU A 395 24.67 10.92 -20.94
CA GLU A 395 25.47 12.00 -20.36
C GLU A 395 24.88 13.39 -20.68
N GLN A 396 24.31 13.55 -21.88
CA GLN A 396 23.65 14.80 -22.27
C GLN A 396 22.34 15.03 -21.51
N GLU A 397 21.52 13.99 -21.32
CA GLU A 397 20.31 14.07 -20.50
C GLU A 397 20.63 14.32 -19.01
N GLU A 398 21.70 13.72 -18.47
CA GLU A 398 22.16 14.01 -17.11
C GLU A 398 22.59 15.48 -16.96
N LYS A 399 23.28 16.05 -17.95
CA LYS A 399 23.60 17.49 -17.96
C LYS A 399 22.34 18.34 -17.98
N ASN A 400 21.38 18.02 -18.84
CA ASN A 400 20.10 18.74 -18.92
C ASN A 400 19.33 18.67 -17.59
N TYR A 401 19.29 17.49 -16.96
CA TYR A 401 18.66 17.28 -15.67
C TYR A 401 19.31 18.14 -14.58
N ASN A 402 20.65 18.14 -14.50
CA ASN A 402 21.38 18.93 -13.52
C ASN A 402 21.14 20.44 -13.72
N GLU A 403 21.13 20.94 -14.96
CA GLU A 403 20.79 22.34 -15.24
C GLU A 403 19.35 22.70 -14.85
N LEU A 404 18.40 21.78 -15.07
CA LEU A 404 17.00 22.00 -14.70
C LEU A 404 16.82 21.96 -13.18
N GLN A 405 17.53 21.06 -12.50
CA GLN A 405 17.55 20.98 -11.04
C GLN A 405 18.13 22.25 -10.43
N GLU A 406 19.25 22.76 -10.95
CA GLU A 406 19.80 24.04 -10.50
C GLU A 406 18.81 25.19 -10.69
N LYS A 407 18.10 25.24 -11.82
CA LYS A 407 17.07 26.26 -12.08
C LYS A 407 15.90 26.11 -11.09
N TYR A 408 15.50 24.88 -10.80
CA TYR A 408 14.45 24.57 -9.83
C TYR A 408 14.86 25.03 -8.42
N ASP A 409 16.05 24.68 -7.95
CA ASP A 409 16.55 25.04 -6.61
C ASP A 409 16.69 26.57 -6.47
N LYS A 410 17.17 27.26 -7.53
CA LYS A 410 17.22 28.74 -7.58
C LYS A 410 15.82 29.35 -7.50
N LEU A 411 14.81 28.74 -8.14
CA LEU A 411 13.43 29.23 -8.10
C LEU A 411 12.79 28.96 -6.73
N GLU A 412 13.02 27.78 -6.14
CA GLU A 412 12.50 27.41 -4.83
C GLU A 412 13.06 28.30 -3.73
N THR A 413 14.37 28.56 -3.74
CA THR A 413 15.01 29.50 -2.82
C THR A 413 14.45 30.92 -2.97
N PHE A 414 14.28 31.41 -4.20
CA PHE A 414 13.66 32.71 -4.46
C PHE A 414 12.20 32.78 -3.97
N LEU A 415 11.42 31.72 -4.16
CA LEU A 415 10.04 31.65 -3.65
C LEU A 415 10.00 31.65 -2.12
N LEU A 416 10.92 30.96 -1.45
CA LEU A 416 11.05 31.00 0.01
C LEU A 416 11.44 32.39 0.52
N GLU A 417 12.30 33.13 -0.20
CA GLU A 417 12.61 34.53 0.11
C GLU A 417 11.38 35.43 -0.02
N ILE A 418 10.61 35.30 -1.11
CA ILE A 418 9.33 36.00 -1.27
C ILE A 418 8.38 35.66 -0.12
N LYS A 419 8.26 34.37 0.22
CA LYS A 419 7.43 33.91 1.34
C LYS A 419 7.81 34.58 2.65
N ARG A 420 9.12 34.66 2.95
CA ARG A 420 9.66 35.32 4.15
C ARG A 420 9.29 36.80 4.16
N LEU A 421 9.50 37.51 3.04
CA LEU A 421 9.16 38.93 2.93
C LEU A 421 7.66 39.19 3.15
N LEU A 422 6.80 38.37 2.54
CA LEU A 422 5.36 38.48 2.71
C LEU A 422 4.92 38.17 4.14
N TYR A 423 5.54 37.19 4.77
CA TYR A 423 5.29 36.85 6.16
C TYR A 423 5.70 37.97 7.11
N ASP A 424 6.86 38.61 6.87
CA ASP A 424 7.31 39.76 7.66
C ASP A 424 6.41 40.99 7.43
N LEU A 425 5.95 41.25 6.20
CA LEU A 425 4.94 42.28 5.91
C LEU A 425 3.62 42.03 6.66
N CYS A 426 3.18 40.78 6.76
CA CYS A 426 2.01 40.40 7.56
C CYS A 426 2.20 40.73 9.04
N LYS A 427 3.39 40.49 9.61
CA LYS A 427 3.73 40.83 11.01
C LYS A 427 3.71 42.33 11.27
N LEU A 428 4.19 43.16 10.33
CA LEU A 428 4.08 44.61 10.47
C LEU A 428 2.63 45.09 10.64
N LEU A 429 1.66 44.33 10.11
CA LEU A 429 0.23 44.61 10.22
C LEU A 429 -0.46 43.87 11.38
N ASP A 430 0.28 43.30 12.34
CA ASP A 430 -0.26 42.56 13.50
C ASP A 430 -1.19 43.38 14.42
N VAL A 431 -1.23 44.70 14.27
CA VAL A 431 -2.23 45.59 14.92
C VAL A 431 -3.67 45.23 14.51
N ILE A 432 -3.84 44.45 13.43
CA ILE A 432 -5.10 43.94 12.92
C ILE A 432 -5.11 42.43 13.11
N GLY A 433 -5.71 41.99 14.22
CA GLY A 433 -5.71 40.59 14.64
C GLY A 433 -6.61 39.63 13.83
N GLU A 434 -7.39 40.13 12.86
CA GLU A 434 -8.28 39.32 12.02
C GLU A 434 -7.93 39.51 10.53
N PRO A 435 -7.74 38.45 9.73
CA PRO A 435 -7.64 37.03 10.09
C PRO A 435 -6.30 36.64 10.74
N ALA A 436 -6.29 35.48 11.41
CA ALA A 436 -5.12 34.93 12.11
C ALA A 436 -3.97 34.62 11.14
N MET A 437 -2.74 34.77 11.62
CA MET A 437 -1.54 34.53 10.80
C MET A 437 -1.42 33.02 10.51
N PRO A 438 -1.17 32.61 9.25
CA PRO A 438 -0.90 31.21 8.91
C PRO A 438 0.39 30.72 9.58
N GLU A 439 0.47 29.42 9.87
CA GLU A 439 1.69 28.81 10.40
C GLU A 439 2.80 28.80 9.35
N TRP A 440 4.05 29.07 9.76
CA TRP A 440 5.18 29.02 8.85
C TRP A 440 5.54 27.57 8.51
N THR A 441 5.38 27.20 7.24
CA THR A 441 5.80 25.92 6.68
C THR A 441 7.09 26.07 5.87
N ALA A 442 7.91 25.02 5.77
CA ALA A 442 9.15 25.04 4.97
C ALA A 442 8.90 24.88 3.45
N GLU A 443 7.64 24.81 3.02
CA GLU A 443 7.28 24.59 1.61
C GLU A 443 6.94 25.92 0.90
N ALA A 444 7.43 26.10 -0.32
CA ALA A 444 7.19 27.30 -1.12
C ALA A 444 5.74 27.40 -1.67
N ARG A 445 4.91 26.35 -1.53
CA ARG A 445 3.56 26.28 -2.12
C ARG A 445 2.51 27.14 -1.40
N ASP A 446 2.75 27.45 -0.14
CA ASP A 446 1.77 28.13 0.75
C ASP A 446 1.82 29.67 0.66
N ILE A 447 2.55 30.22 -0.32
CA ILE A 447 2.67 31.68 -0.53
C ILE A 447 1.30 32.34 -0.77
N THR A 448 0.38 31.62 -1.42
CA THR A 448 -0.97 32.11 -1.74
C THR A 448 -1.80 32.38 -0.49
N GLU A 449 -1.72 31.53 0.53
CA GLU A 449 -2.44 31.71 1.79
C GLU A 449 -1.93 32.95 2.56
N ILE A 450 -0.62 33.15 2.60
CA ILE A 450 0.01 34.34 3.21
C ILE A 450 -0.43 35.60 2.46
N LEU A 451 -0.50 35.58 1.13
CA LEU A 451 -0.99 36.72 0.32
C LEU A 451 -2.44 37.07 0.62
N VAL A 452 -3.32 36.08 0.80
CA VAL A 452 -4.73 36.29 1.13
C VAL A 452 -4.86 37.00 2.49
N VAL A 453 -4.11 36.53 3.49
CA VAL A 453 -4.09 37.14 4.83
C VAL A 453 -3.52 38.56 4.79
N LEU A 454 -2.41 38.77 4.07
CA LEU A 454 -1.80 40.10 3.90
C LEU A 454 -2.81 41.09 3.30
N THR A 455 -3.49 40.69 2.23
CA THR A 455 -4.46 41.51 1.52
C THR A 455 -5.66 41.86 2.42
N ALA A 456 -6.18 40.89 3.17
CA ALA A 456 -7.29 41.11 4.11
C ALA A 456 -6.90 42.09 5.24
N ARG A 457 -5.72 41.90 5.84
CA ARG A 457 -5.20 42.80 6.89
C ARG A 457 -4.96 44.22 6.35
N TYR A 458 -4.34 44.34 5.18
CA TYR A 458 -4.08 45.63 4.55
C TYR A 458 -5.38 46.40 4.24
N ASN A 459 -6.39 45.74 3.67
CA ASN A 459 -7.68 46.38 3.38
C ASN A 459 -8.37 46.85 4.66
N THR A 460 -8.30 46.05 5.73
CA THR A 460 -8.84 46.44 7.05
C THR A 460 -8.09 47.64 7.63
N ALA A 461 -6.76 47.70 7.48
CA ALA A 461 -5.92 48.82 7.93
C ALA A 461 -6.33 50.11 7.22
N ARG A 462 -6.46 50.02 5.90
CA ARG A 462 -6.85 51.12 5.02
C ARG A 462 -8.23 51.65 5.38
N ASN A 463 -9.21 50.77 5.59
CA ASN A 463 -10.56 51.14 5.99
C ASN A 463 -10.60 51.82 7.37
N ARG A 464 -9.83 51.32 8.35
CA ARG A 464 -9.70 51.96 9.67
C ARG A 464 -9.10 53.36 9.56
N CYS A 465 -8.05 53.53 8.75
CA CYS A 465 -7.45 54.85 8.52
C CYS A 465 -8.44 55.82 7.86
N ALA A 466 -9.18 55.38 6.83
CA ALA A 466 -10.20 56.19 6.18
C ALA A 466 -11.32 56.65 7.14
N LEU A 467 -11.78 55.75 8.02
CA LEU A 467 -12.76 56.09 9.06
C LEU A 467 -12.22 57.08 10.10
N LEU A 468 -10.93 57.01 10.45
CA LEU A 468 -10.30 57.96 11.37
C LEU A 468 -10.13 59.35 10.74
N LEU A 469 -9.77 59.41 9.45
CA LEU A 469 -9.75 60.66 8.67
C LEU A 469 -11.15 61.30 8.62
N GLN A 470 -12.18 60.51 8.33
CA GLN A 470 -13.57 61.01 8.30
C GLN A 470 -14.07 61.50 9.68
N LYS A 471 -13.68 60.83 10.78
CA LYS A 471 -14.00 61.27 12.15
C LYS A 471 -13.27 62.56 12.53
N ARG A 472 -12.04 62.75 12.06
CA ARG A 472 -11.28 64.00 12.26
C ARG A 472 -11.97 65.17 11.54
N ASP A 473 -12.55 64.94 10.38
CA ASP A 473 -13.32 65.97 9.65
C ASP A 473 -14.66 66.30 10.33
N GLN A 474 -15.28 65.35 11.04
CA GLN A 474 -16.51 65.58 11.81
C GLN A 474 -16.31 66.32 13.14
N ILE A 475 -15.14 66.18 13.81
CA ILE A 475 -14.88 66.83 15.10
C ILE A 475 -14.75 68.36 14.98
N ILE A 476 -14.55 68.90 13.78
CA ILE A 476 -14.50 70.35 13.54
C ILE A 476 -15.92 70.96 13.48
N ALA A 477 -16.97 70.16 13.34
CA ALA A 477 -18.36 70.63 13.27
C ALA A 477 -19.22 69.95 14.35
N VAL A 478 -19.38 70.61 15.50
CA VAL A 478 -20.64 70.77 16.26
C VAL A 478 -20.30 71.10 17.71
N ALA A 479 -20.62 72.34 18.08
CA ALA A 479 -20.72 72.82 19.44
C ALA A 479 -22.19 73.17 19.75
N SER A 480 -22.58 72.84 20.98
CA SER A 480 -23.50 73.61 21.83
C SER A 480 -25.02 73.37 21.74
N ASN A 481 -25.56 72.99 22.92
CA ASN A 481 -26.82 73.42 23.58
C ASN A 481 -27.88 72.31 23.80
N THR A 482 -28.67 72.23 24.89
CA THR A 482 -28.67 72.60 26.33
C THR A 482 -29.95 72.00 26.93
N THR A 483 -29.91 71.53 28.19
CA THR A 483 -30.96 71.56 29.24
C THR A 483 -32.36 70.92 29.04
N SER A 484 -32.72 69.94 29.88
CA SER A 484 -33.56 70.10 31.11
C SER A 484 -34.42 68.86 31.46
N GLY A 485 -34.57 68.59 32.78
CA GLY A 485 -35.79 68.04 33.40
C GLY A 485 -35.92 66.51 33.64
N ALA A 486 -35.87 66.10 34.91
CA ALA A 486 -36.35 64.80 35.45
C ALA A 486 -37.91 64.80 35.62
N PRO A 487 -38.66 63.71 35.99
CA PRO A 487 -38.24 62.52 36.77
C PRO A 487 -38.98 61.15 36.53
N SER A 488 -38.43 60.09 37.14
CA SER A 488 -39.07 58.95 37.90
C SER A 488 -40.07 57.88 37.35
N VAL A 489 -39.80 56.64 37.81
CA VAL A 489 -40.58 55.41 38.13
C VAL A 489 -41.31 54.53 37.09
N THR A 490 -41.22 53.21 37.38
CA THR A 490 -42.06 52.04 37.00
C THR A 490 -41.79 51.47 35.60
N GLY A 491 -41.69 50.16 35.36
CA GLY A 491 -41.97 48.97 36.16
C GLY A 491 -42.61 47.91 35.25
N VAL A 492 -42.10 46.67 35.31
CA VAL A 492 -42.83 45.40 35.09
C VAL A 492 -42.92 44.81 33.66
N SER A 493 -42.50 43.53 33.61
CA SER A 493 -43.08 42.37 32.89
C SER A 493 -42.56 41.90 31.52
N ALA A 494 -41.89 40.75 31.61
CA ALA A 494 -42.41 39.42 31.20
C ALA A 494 -41.97 38.80 29.86
N LYS A 495 -41.36 37.62 30.04
CA LYS A 495 -41.59 36.32 29.37
C LYS A 495 -41.17 36.12 27.89
N SER A 496 -40.11 35.31 27.77
CA SER A 496 -39.89 34.12 26.92
C SER A 496 -41.04 33.60 26.02
N PRO A 497 -40.73 32.95 24.88
CA PRO A 497 -40.51 31.49 24.83
C PRO A 497 -39.31 31.06 23.93
N SER A 498 -38.45 30.10 24.31
CA SER A 498 -38.55 28.64 24.18
C SER A 498 -38.64 28.10 22.73
N THR A 499 -37.58 27.40 22.26
CA THR A 499 -37.72 26.18 21.45
C THR A 499 -36.51 25.26 21.67
N LYS A 500 -36.76 23.94 21.71
CA LYS A 500 -35.93 22.83 22.19
C LYS A 500 -35.27 22.07 21.03
N GLU A 501 -34.17 21.38 21.32
CA GLU A 501 -33.71 20.06 20.78
C GLU A 501 -32.27 19.84 21.31
N SER A 502 -31.77 18.68 21.75
CA SER A 502 -32.29 17.40 22.23
C SER A 502 -31.10 16.70 22.92
N GLU A 503 -31.37 15.92 23.97
CA GLU A 503 -30.39 15.26 24.84
C GLU A 503 -29.59 14.15 24.15
N LYS A 504 -28.28 14.11 24.40
CA LYS A 504 -27.51 12.85 24.54
C LYS A 504 -26.59 12.98 25.75
N VAL A 505 -26.97 12.27 26.82
CA VAL A 505 -26.22 12.14 28.07
C VAL A 505 -24.97 11.31 27.81
N LEU A 506 -23.80 11.91 28.01
CA LEU A 506 -22.53 11.21 28.17
C LEU A 506 -22.17 11.20 29.66
N PRO A 507 -21.60 10.11 30.21
CA PRO A 507 -21.47 9.93 31.65
C PRO A 507 -20.50 10.94 32.26
N THR A 508 -20.90 11.54 33.38
CA THR A 508 -20.08 12.51 34.13
C THR A 508 -19.07 11.78 35.02
N TYR A 509 -17.87 12.37 35.16
CA TYR A 509 -16.63 11.83 35.75
C TYR A 509 -16.69 11.23 37.18
N LYS A 510 -17.85 11.25 37.85
CA LYS A 510 -17.99 10.80 39.25
C LYS A 510 -18.17 9.29 39.44
N GLU A 511 -18.29 8.50 38.38
CA GLU A 511 -18.39 7.03 38.47
C GLU A 511 -17.05 6.28 38.27
N LEU A 512 -15.93 6.98 38.01
CA LEU A 512 -14.63 6.34 37.73
C LEU A 512 -13.60 6.42 38.88
N VAL A 513 -13.95 6.97 40.05
CA VAL A 513 -12.97 7.26 41.12
C VAL A 513 -13.11 6.36 42.36
N THR A 514 -13.92 5.30 42.31
CA THR A 514 -13.94 4.28 43.39
C THR A 514 -13.65 2.89 42.85
N ARG A 515 -12.38 2.61 42.54
CA ARG A 515 -11.80 1.28 42.76
C ARG A 515 -10.36 1.41 43.25
N GLU A 516 -10.14 0.80 44.41
CA GLU A 516 -8.86 0.59 45.08
C GLU A 516 -7.85 -0.20 44.22
N PRO A 517 -6.54 -0.08 44.51
CA PRO A 517 -5.48 -0.51 43.60
C PRO A 517 -5.38 -2.02 43.55
N ILE A 518 -5.65 -2.60 42.38
CA ILE A 518 -5.40 -4.01 42.12
C ILE A 518 -3.92 -4.18 41.75
N LYS A 519 -3.26 -5.01 42.55
CA LYS A 519 -1.91 -5.57 42.40
C LYS A 519 -1.62 -5.93 40.94
N ALA A 520 -0.45 -5.51 40.45
CA ALA A 520 0.04 -5.83 39.12
C ALA A 520 0.07 -7.36 38.88
N PRO A 521 -0.52 -7.88 37.80
CA PRO A 521 -0.14 -9.17 37.24
C PRO A 521 1.15 -9.02 36.41
N PRO A 522 1.93 -10.10 36.25
CA PRO A 522 3.18 -10.07 35.51
C PRO A 522 2.92 -9.87 34.02
N SER A 523 3.87 -9.17 33.39
CA SER A 523 3.99 -8.97 31.95
C SER A 523 4.02 -10.32 31.21
N ASP A 524 2.94 -10.64 30.50
CA ASP A 524 2.85 -11.70 29.49
C ASP A 524 2.21 -11.08 28.22
N GLU A 525 3.01 -10.36 27.44
CA GLU A 525 2.74 -10.12 26.02
C GLU A 525 4.05 -10.31 25.22
N GLU A 526 4.61 -11.53 25.31
CA GLU A 526 5.20 -12.14 24.12
C GLU A 526 4.04 -12.78 23.35
N GLU A 527 3.65 -12.18 22.23
CA GLU A 527 2.78 -12.83 21.25
C GLU A 527 3.47 -14.13 20.80
N ASP A 528 2.99 -15.25 21.37
CA ASP A 528 3.48 -16.61 21.11
C ASP A 528 3.34 -16.92 19.62
N ILE A 529 4.45 -16.81 18.89
CA ILE A 529 4.53 -17.08 17.46
C ILE A 529 4.09 -18.54 17.26
N PRO A 530 3.02 -18.82 16.50
CA PRO A 530 2.50 -20.18 16.40
C PRO A 530 3.58 -21.15 15.92
N SER A 531 3.95 -22.10 16.78
CA SER A 531 4.97 -23.11 16.50
C SER A 531 4.74 -23.75 15.14
N ARG A 532 5.84 -24.00 14.40
CA ARG A 532 5.85 -24.67 13.08
C ARG A 532 4.95 -25.93 13.03
N CYS A 533 4.84 -26.67 14.14
CA CYS A 533 3.98 -27.84 14.25
C CYS A 533 2.48 -27.51 14.26
N TYR A 534 2.08 -26.36 14.84
CA TYR A 534 0.71 -25.85 14.80
C TYR A 534 0.32 -25.41 13.39
N LEU A 535 1.17 -24.62 12.73
CA LEU A 535 0.95 -24.19 11.34
C LEU A 535 0.87 -25.38 10.37
N LYS A 536 1.72 -26.40 10.58
CA LYS A 536 1.70 -27.64 9.78
C LYS A 536 0.40 -28.44 9.98
N ARG A 537 -0.14 -28.52 11.20
CA ARG A 537 -1.44 -29.16 11.46
C ARG A 537 -2.58 -28.40 10.82
N GLN A 538 -2.59 -27.06 10.92
CA GLN A 538 -3.63 -26.24 10.33
C GLN A 538 -3.64 -26.32 8.80
N ALA A 539 -2.46 -26.31 8.17
CA ALA A 539 -2.31 -26.52 6.74
C ALA A 539 -2.82 -27.91 6.30
N GLN A 540 -2.53 -28.96 7.07
CA GLN A 540 -3.01 -30.31 6.78
C GLN A 540 -4.54 -30.40 6.85
N VAL A 541 -5.18 -29.79 7.86
CA VAL A 541 -6.64 -29.74 7.98
C VAL A 541 -7.29 -29.00 6.80
N ILE A 542 -6.66 -27.96 6.28
CA ILE A 542 -7.13 -27.21 5.11
C ILE A 542 -7.02 -28.06 3.82
N VAL A 543 -5.94 -28.83 3.68
CA VAL A 543 -5.77 -29.75 2.55
C VAL A 543 -6.79 -30.89 2.63
N ASP A 544 -6.96 -31.51 3.80
CA ASP A 544 -7.88 -32.63 4.01
C ASP A 544 -9.35 -32.22 3.80
N THR A 545 -9.72 -30.99 4.19
CA THR A 545 -11.07 -30.44 3.95
C THR A 545 -11.32 -30.10 2.48
N LYS A 546 -10.29 -29.70 1.72
CA LYS A 546 -10.41 -29.43 0.27
C LYS A 546 -10.34 -30.70 -0.59
N CYS A 547 -9.65 -31.74 -0.15
CA CYS A 547 -9.62 -33.04 -0.83
C CYS A 547 -10.94 -33.82 -0.74
N ARG A 548 -11.86 -33.43 0.15
CA ARG A 548 -13.14 -34.12 0.35
C ARG A 548 -14.24 -33.72 -0.65
N ARG A 549 -13.98 -32.76 -1.55
CA ARG A 549 -14.91 -32.32 -2.62
C ARG A 549 -14.33 -32.51 -4.02
N LYS A 550 -14.07 -33.75 -4.44
CA LYS A 550 -13.99 -34.12 -5.87
C LYS A 550 -14.27 -35.62 -6.03
N GLY A 551 -15.41 -35.97 -6.62
CA GLY A 551 -15.62 -37.28 -7.23
C GLY A 551 -16.96 -37.99 -6.97
N TYR A 552 -18.10 -37.39 -7.30
CA TYR A 552 -19.26 -38.18 -7.73
C TYR A 552 -19.07 -38.48 -9.22
N ARG A 553 -18.74 -39.72 -9.59
CA ARG A 553 -18.84 -40.20 -10.97
C ARG A 553 -20.20 -40.90 -11.15
N THR A 554 -21.05 -40.31 -11.97
CA THR A 554 -22.23 -40.96 -12.54
C THR A 554 -21.78 -41.92 -13.65
N PRO A 555 -22.26 -43.17 -13.71
CA PRO A 555 -21.92 -44.09 -14.79
C PRO A 555 -22.78 -43.79 -16.04
N TYR A 556 -22.13 -43.70 -17.21
CA TYR A 556 -22.81 -43.63 -18.51
C TYR A 556 -23.33 -45.02 -18.92
N PRO A 557 -24.49 -45.12 -19.61
CA PRO A 557 -25.04 -46.39 -20.06
C PRO A 557 -24.34 -46.86 -21.35
N ARG A 558 -24.12 -48.17 -21.44
CA ARG A 558 -23.57 -48.85 -22.63
C ARG A 558 -24.61 -48.86 -23.76
N LYS A 559 -24.12 -48.64 -24.98
CA LYS A 559 -24.68 -49.23 -26.21
C LYS A 559 -23.76 -50.36 -26.66
#